data_AF-A0A376FK43-F1
#
_entry.id   AF-A0A376FK43-F1
#
_cell.length_a   1.000
_cell.length_b   1.000
_cell.length_c   1.000
_cell.angle_alpha   90.00
_cell.angle_beta   90.00
_cell.angle_gamma   90.00
#
_symmetry.space_group_name_H-M   'P 1'
#
loop_
_entity.id
_entity.type
_entity.pdbx_description
1 polymer ?
#
loop_
_entity_poly.entity_id
_entity_poly.type
_entity_poly.pdbx_seq_one_letter_code
_entity_poly.pdbx_strand_id
1 'polypeptide(L)'
;MPPYKAGLDAGSGAVMVALNSLNGTPATSDSWLLKDVLRDQWGFKGITVSDHGAIKELIKHGTASDPEDAVRVALKSGINMSMSDEYYSKYLPGLVKSGKVTMAELDDAARHVLNVKYDMGLFNDPYSHLGPKDSDPADTNAESRLHRKEAREVARESLVLLKNRLDTLPLKKSGTIAVVGPLADSKRDVMGSWSAAGVADQSVTVLTGIKSAVGDNAKVVYAKGGERHQRQRHRHLPQPVRGSGEGRSAHAEGDDRRGGEYREAV
;
A
#
# COMPACT_ATOMS: atom_id res chain seq x y z
N MET A 1 3.54 -19.35 -8.31
CA MET A 1 3.24 -18.27 -7.34
C MET A 1 3.50 -18.73 -5.90
N PRO A 2 4.76 -19.01 -5.48
CA PRO A 2 5.04 -19.74 -4.23
C PRO A 2 4.69 -19.01 -2.92
N PRO A 3 5.00 -17.70 -2.72
CA PRO A 3 4.71 -17.03 -1.46
C PRO A 3 3.21 -16.98 -1.11
N TYR A 4 2.35 -16.79 -2.12
CA TYR A 4 0.89 -16.81 -1.93
C TYR A 4 0.43 -18.17 -1.43
N LYS A 5 0.83 -19.25 -2.10
CA LYS A 5 0.46 -20.61 -1.69
C LYS A 5 0.94 -20.92 -0.27
N ALA A 6 2.17 -20.54 0.09
CA ALA A 6 2.69 -20.74 1.44
C ALA A 6 1.84 -20.04 2.52
N GLY A 7 1.37 -18.81 2.25
CA GLY A 7 0.46 -18.10 3.16
C GLY A 7 -0.90 -18.78 3.32
N LEU A 8 -1.41 -19.39 2.24
CA LEU A 8 -2.66 -20.16 2.27
C LEU A 8 -2.49 -21.48 3.00
N ASP A 9 -1.40 -22.21 2.75
CA ASP A 9 -1.05 -23.46 3.43
C ASP A 9 -0.83 -23.25 4.93
N ALA A 10 -0.40 -22.04 5.33
CA ALA A 10 -0.29 -21.62 6.73
C ALA A 10 -1.64 -21.26 7.38
N GLY A 11 -2.75 -21.29 6.63
CA GLY A 11 -4.10 -21.06 7.14
C GLY A 11 -4.59 -19.61 7.07
N SER A 12 -4.09 -18.79 6.13
CA SER A 12 -4.65 -17.44 5.93
C SER A 12 -6.16 -17.50 5.69
N GLY A 13 -6.93 -16.67 6.41
CA GLY A 13 -8.37 -16.56 6.26
C GLY A 13 -8.82 -15.64 5.12
N ALA A 14 -7.92 -14.83 4.56
CA ALA A 14 -8.25 -13.83 3.55
C ALA A 14 -7.15 -13.66 2.49
N VAL A 15 -7.57 -13.22 1.30
CA VAL A 15 -6.70 -12.79 0.19
C VAL A 15 -7.15 -11.43 -0.29
N MET A 16 -6.23 -10.46 -0.31
CA MET A 16 -6.43 -9.19 -1.00
C MET A 16 -5.99 -9.33 -2.46
N VAL A 17 -6.87 -8.96 -3.40
CA VAL A 17 -6.61 -9.10 -4.83
C VAL A 17 -5.89 -7.87 -5.37
N ALA A 18 -4.81 -8.08 -6.12
CA ALA A 18 -3.96 -7.01 -6.62
C ALA A 18 -4.63 -6.10 -7.66
N LEU A 19 -4.09 -4.88 -7.81
CA LEU A 19 -4.55 -3.88 -8.79
C LEU A 19 -4.06 -4.13 -10.22
N ASN A 20 -2.96 -4.86 -10.41
CA ASN A 20 -2.35 -5.01 -11.72
C ASN A 20 -3.07 -6.05 -12.61
N SER A 21 -2.83 -5.95 -13.92
CA SER A 21 -3.15 -7.01 -14.86
C SER A 21 -2.09 -8.11 -14.85
N LEU A 22 -2.54 -9.36 -14.95
CA LEU A 22 -1.73 -10.53 -15.19
C LEU A 22 -2.05 -11.04 -16.59
N ASN A 23 -1.03 -11.09 -17.46
CA ASN A 23 -1.19 -11.49 -18.87
C ASN A 23 -2.30 -10.72 -19.62
N GLY A 24 -2.55 -9.46 -19.25
CA GLY A 24 -3.56 -8.60 -19.86
C GLY A 24 -4.89 -8.53 -19.10
N THR A 25 -5.16 -9.43 -18.15
CA THR A 25 -6.40 -9.44 -17.36
C THR A 25 -6.16 -8.84 -15.97
N PRO A 26 -6.84 -7.75 -15.55
CA PRO A 26 -6.81 -7.28 -14.17
C PRO A 26 -7.12 -8.40 -13.18
N ALA A 27 -6.33 -8.55 -12.11
CA ALA A 27 -6.53 -9.66 -11.16
C ALA A 27 -7.94 -9.64 -10.53
N THR A 28 -8.55 -8.46 -10.39
CA THR A 28 -9.93 -8.27 -9.89
C THR A 28 -11.00 -8.82 -10.84
N SER A 29 -10.69 -9.03 -12.11
CA SER A 29 -11.57 -9.63 -13.13
C SER A 29 -11.08 -10.97 -13.69
N ASP A 30 -10.12 -11.60 -13.01
CA ASP A 30 -9.48 -12.83 -13.48
C ASP A 30 -10.08 -14.07 -12.79
N SER A 31 -11.04 -14.71 -13.47
CA SER A 31 -11.67 -15.94 -12.97
C SER A 31 -10.70 -17.12 -12.91
N TRP A 32 -9.73 -17.21 -13.83
CA TRP A 32 -8.73 -18.28 -13.79
C TRP A 32 -7.88 -18.18 -12.53
N LEU A 33 -7.45 -16.96 -12.18
CA LEU A 33 -6.66 -16.73 -10.98
C LEU A 33 -7.46 -17.00 -9.70
N LEU A 34 -8.66 -16.44 -9.60
CA LEU A 34 -9.44 -16.41 -8.36
C LEU A 34 -10.30 -17.65 -8.12
N LYS A 35 -10.65 -18.40 -9.17
CA LYS A 35 -11.42 -19.65 -9.06
C LYS A 35 -10.52 -20.84 -9.36
N ASP A 36 -10.05 -20.98 -10.59
CA ASP A 36 -9.34 -22.20 -11.01
C ASP A 36 -8.07 -22.42 -10.20
N VAL A 37 -7.24 -21.38 -10.01
CA VAL A 37 -5.99 -21.51 -9.25
C VAL A 37 -6.27 -21.44 -7.75
N LEU A 38 -6.86 -20.36 -7.27
CA LEU A 38 -7.00 -20.11 -5.83
C LEU A 38 -7.95 -21.10 -5.15
N ARG A 39 -9.13 -21.38 -5.73
CA ARG A 39 -10.16 -22.22 -5.09
C ARG A 39 -10.01 -23.69 -5.48
N ASP A 40 -9.89 -23.99 -6.77
CA ASP A 40 -9.97 -25.36 -7.25
C ASP A 40 -8.64 -26.10 -7.11
N GLN A 41 -7.54 -25.49 -7.58
CA GLN A 41 -6.21 -26.10 -7.48
C GLN A 41 -5.62 -26.02 -6.06
N TRP A 42 -5.77 -24.87 -5.38
CA TRP A 42 -5.17 -24.66 -4.05
C TRP A 42 -6.13 -24.89 -2.89
N GLY A 43 -7.42 -25.10 -3.16
CA GLY A 43 -8.37 -25.46 -2.12
C GLY A 43 -8.73 -24.33 -1.14
N PHE A 44 -8.41 -23.06 -1.44
CA PHE A 44 -8.64 -21.95 -0.51
C PHE A 44 -10.12 -21.82 -0.11
N LYS A 45 -10.40 -21.72 1.19
CA LYS A 45 -11.78 -21.63 1.74
C LYS A 45 -12.12 -20.27 2.37
N GLY A 46 -11.14 -19.38 2.52
CA GLY A 46 -11.32 -18.06 3.12
C GLY A 46 -12.02 -17.06 2.20
N ILE A 47 -11.86 -15.76 2.47
CA ILE A 47 -12.50 -14.67 1.70
C ILE A 47 -11.53 -14.01 0.70
N THR A 48 -12.04 -13.60 -0.46
CA THR A 48 -11.33 -12.66 -1.35
C THR A 48 -11.88 -11.24 -1.20
N VAL A 49 -10.98 -10.27 -1.04
CA VAL A 49 -11.30 -8.86 -0.89
C VAL A 49 -10.63 -8.08 -2.01
N SER A 50 -11.36 -7.17 -2.66
CA SER A 50 -10.74 -6.28 -3.63
C SER A 50 -9.74 -5.34 -2.94
N ASP A 51 -8.71 -4.88 -3.66
CA ASP A 51 -7.95 -3.71 -3.21
C ASP A 51 -8.85 -2.45 -3.27
N HIS A 52 -8.36 -1.34 -2.73
CA HIS A 52 -9.06 -0.09 -2.59
C HIS A 52 -9.52 0.48 -3.94
N GLY A 53 -10.82 0.39 -4.22
CA GLY A 53 -11.42 0.87 -5.47
C GLY A 53 -11.11 0.02 -6.71
N ALA A 54 -10.57 -1.19 -6.54
CA ALA A 54 -10.13 -2.02 -7.66
C ALA A 54 -11.28 -2.40 -8.62
N ILE A 55 -12.50 -2.57 -8.12
CA ILE A 55 -13.67 -2.87 -8.95
C ILE A 55 -13.98 -1.69 -9.87
N LYS A 56 -13.95 -0.47 -9.34
CA LYS A 56 -14.10 0.75 -10.14
C LYS A 56 -13.00 0.89 -11.19
N GLU A 57 -11.78 0.47 -10.88
CA GLU A 57 -10.66 0.55 -11.82
C GLU A 57 -10.78 -0.41 -13.01
N LEU A 58 -11.65 -1.43 -12.95
CA LEU A 58 -11.94 -2.31 -14.10
C LEU A 58 -12.39 -1.54 -15.34
N ILE A 59 -13.06 -0.40 -15.14
CA ILE A 59 -13.47 0.51 -16.22
C ILE A 59 -12.24 1.17 -16.87
N LYS A 60 -11.29 1.65 -16.05
CA LYS A 60 -10.04 2.25 -16.54
C LYS A 60 -9.14 1.21 -17.22
N HIS A 61 -9.17 -0.03 -16.74
CA HIS A 61 -8.51 -1.16 -17.39
C HIS A 61 -9.20 -1.61 -18.69
N GLY A 62 -10.39 -1.10 -19.02
CA GLY A 62 -11.11 -1.48 -20.23
C GLY A 62 -11.78 -2.85 -20.17
N THR A 63 -11.94 -3.43 -18.97
CA THR A 63 -12.57 -4.75 -18.77
C THR A 63 -14.02 -4.69 -18.32
N ALA A 64 -14.53 -3.49 -18.05
CA ALA A 64 -15.93 -3.23 -17.76
C ALA A 64 -16.39 -1.95 -18.47
N SER A 65 -17.62 -1.93 -18.98
CA SER A 65 -18.17 -0.76 -19.69
C SER A 65 -18.57 0.38 -18.76
N ASP A 66 -19.03 0.05 -17.55
CA ASP A 66 -19.63 0.97 -16.60
C ASP A 66 -19.61 0.36 -15.17
N PRO A 67 -20.03 1.09 -14.13
CA PRO A 67 -20.03 0.58 -12.76
C PRO A 67 -20.89 -0.68 -12.53
N GLU A 68 -22.02 -0.83 -13.21
CA GLU A 68 -22.87 -2.03 -13.07
C GLU A 68 -22.15 -3.24 -13.67
N ASP A 69 -21.56 -3.08 -14.84
CA ASP A 69 -20.77 -4.13 -15.49
C ASP A 69 -19.52 -4.50 -14.68
N ALA A 70 -18.85 -3.52 -14.07
CA ALA A 70 -17.70 -3.76 -13.20
C ALA A 70 -18.05 -4.65 -12.00
N VAL A 71 -19.20 -4.41 -11.36
CA VAL A 71 -19.70 -5.27 -10.26
C VAL A 71 -19.98 -6.68 -10.74
N ARG A 72 -20.66 -6.81 -11.88
CA ARG A 72 -20.96 -8.11 -12.49
C ARG A 72 -19.66 -8.88 -12.75
N VAL A 73 -18.67 -8.25 -13.38
CA VAL A 73 -17.39 -8.88 -13.70
C VAL A 73 -16.64 -9.29 -12.44
N ALA A 74 -16.52 -8.40 -11.44
CA ALA A 74 -15.77 -8.69 -10.22
C ALA A 74 -16.40 -9.83 -9.40
N LEU A 75 -17.71 -9.79 -9.17
CA LEU A 75 -18.39 -10.84 -8.40
C LEU A 75 -18.26 -12.20 -9.12
N LYS A 76 -18.52 -12.23 -10.43
CA LYS A 76 -18.40 -13.45 -11.23
C LYS A 76 -16.98 -13.97 -11.33
N SER A 77 -15.98 -13.10 -11.19
CA SER A 77 -14.58 -13.52 -11.15
C SER A 77 -14.18 -14.12 -9.81
N GLY A 78 -14.97 -13.90 -8.76
CA GLY A 78 -14.74 -14.48 -7.44
C GLY A 78 -14.23 -13.49 -6.40
N ILE A 79 -14.54 -12.19 -6.54
CA ILE A 79 -14.38 -11.19 -5.47
C ILE A 79 -15.58 -11.30 -4.52
N ASN A 80 -15.33 -11.53 -3.23
CA ASN A 80 -16.40 -11.68 -2.24
C ASN A 80 -16.76 -10.36 -1.55
N MET A 81 -15.77 -9.49 -1.32
CA MET A 81 -15.96 -8.21 -0.62
C MET A 81 -15.37 -7.05 -1.43
N SER A 82 -16.19 -6.00 -1.62
CA SER A 82 -15.73 -4.74 -2.25
C SER A 82 -15.14 -3.79 -1.22
N MET A 83 -13.96 -3.23 -1.51
CA MET A 83 -13.29 -2.25 -0.68
C MET A 83 -13.42 -0.83 -1.26
N SER A 84 -14.07 0.05 -0.48
CA SER A 84 -14.03 1.51 -0.65
C SER A 84 -14.60 2.08 -1.96
N ASP A 85 -15.66 1.49 -2.52
CA ASP A 85 -16.34 2.05 -3.71
C ASP A 85 -17.88 2.08 -3.66
N GLU A 86 -18.53 1.50 -2.65
CA GLU A 86 -20.00 1.35 -2.54
C GLU A 86 -20.66 0.57 -3.70
N TYR A 87 -19.89 0.03 -4.65
CA TYR A 87 -20.41 -0.50 -5.90
C TYR A 87 -21.29 -1.73 -5.69
N TYR A 88 -20.87 -2.65 -4.82
CA TYR A 88 -21.63 -3.87 -4.54
C TYR A 88 -23.02 -3.54 -3.98
N SER A 89 -23.09 -2.73 -2.92
CA SER A 89 -24.36 -2.33 -2.31
C SER A 89 -25.28 -1.61 -3.29
N LYS A 90 -24.72 -0.82 -4.21
CA LYS A 90 -25.48 -0.01 -5.16
C LYS A 90 -26.02 -0.81 -6.35
N TYR A 91 -25.21 -1.70 -6.94
CA TYR A 91 -25.52 -2.31 -8.25
C TYR A 91 -25.94 -3.78 -8.16
N LEU A 92 -25.56 -4.53 -7.12
CA LEU A 92 -25.94 -5.95 -7.00
C LEU A 92 -27.46 -6.20 -6.99
N PRO A 93 -28.30 -5.40 -6.30
CA PRO A 93 -29.75 -5.63 -6.31
C PRO A 93 -30.36 -5.61 -7.72
N GLY A 94 -29.91 -4.68 -8.58
CA GLY A 94 -30.36 -4.57 -9.96
C GLY A 94 -29.83 -5.71 -10.86
N LEU A 95 -28.57 -6.10 -10.66
CA LEU A 95 -27.94 -7.22 -11.37
C LEU A 95 -28.62 -8.56 -11.08
N VAL A 96 -29.02 -8.78 -9.82
CA VAL A 96 -29.78 -9.97 -9.41
C VAL A 96 -31.18 -9.95 -10.01
N LYS A 97 -31.90 -8.82 -9.89
CA LYS A 97 -33.27 -8.69 -10.45
C LYS A 97 -33.31 -8.89 -11.96
N SER A 98 -32.27 -8.48 -12.67
CA SER A 98 -32.15 -8.66 -14.13
C SER A 98 -31.61 -10.03 -14.54
N GLY A 99 -31.21 -10.89 -13.59
CA GLY A 99 -30.64 -12.22 -13.85
C GLY A 99 -29.21 -12.21 -14.39
N LYS A 100 -28.56 -11.03 -14.47
CA LYS A 100 -27.15 -10.93 -14.88
C LYS A 100 -26.20 -11.51 -13.84
N VAL A 101 -26.59 -11.49 -12.58
CA VAL A 101 -25.97 -12.18 -11.44
C VAL A 101 -27.02 -13.11 -10.83
N THR A 102 -26.62 -14.31 -10.46
CA THR A 102 -27.50 -15.30 -9.83
C THR A 102 -27.53 -15.11 -8.31
N MET A 103 -28.61 -15.53 -7.67
CA MET A 103 -28.67 -15.59 -6.20
C MET A 103 -27.57 -16.48 -5.62
N ALA A 104 -27.23 -17.59 -6.28
CA ALA A 104 -26.17 -18.48 -5.83
C ALA A 104 -24.77 -17.81 -5.82
N GLU A 105 -24.47 -16.97 -6.81
CA GLU A 105 -23.21 -16.18 -6.84
C GLU A 105 -23.16 -15.17 -5.68
N LEU A 106 -24.29 -14.52 -5.36
CA LEU A 106 -24.39 -13.60 -4.22
C LEU A 106 -24.28 -14.35 -2.88
N ASP A 107 -24.99 -15.46 -2.74
CA ASP A 107 -24.99 -16.29 -1.53
C ASP A 107 -23.61 -16.87 -1.25
N ASP A 108 -22.87 -17.28 -2.30
CA ASP A 108 -21.48 -17.74 -2.18
C ASP A 108 -20.56 -16.64 -1.62
N ALA A 109 -20.63 -15.43 -2.18
CA ALA A 109 -19.85 -14.29 -1.69
C ALA A 109 -20.20 -13.92 -0.25
N ALA A 110 -21.50 -13.88 0.08
CA ALA A 110 -21.97 -13.62 1.43
C ALA A 110 -21.51 -14.70 2.42
N ARG A 111 -21.58 -15.98 2.03
CA ARG A 111 -21.12 -17.12 2.84
C ARG A 111 -19.66 -16.98 3.23
N HIS A 112 -18.77 -16.58 2.32
CA HIS A 112 -17.36 -16.38 2.67
C HIS A 112 -17.15 -15.26 3.71
N VAL A 113 -17.93 -14.17 3.63
CA VAL A 113 -17.91 -13.11 4.66
C VAL A 113 -18.37 -13.65 6.02
N LEU A 114 -19.47 -14.40 6.03
CA LEU A 114 -20.06 -14.96 7.26
C LEU A 114 -19.14 -16.02 7.88
N ASN A 115 -18.52 -16.88 7.07
CA ASN A 115 -17.58 -17.89 7.54
C ASN A 115 -16.37 -17.26 8.23
N VAL A 116 -15.78 -16.22 7.64
CA VAL A 116 -14.64 -15.52 8.29
C VAL A 116 -15.05 -14.91 9.63
N LYS A 117 -16.24 -14.30 9.72
CA LYS A 117 -16.76 -13.79 11.00
C LYS A 117 -17.03 -14.91 12.01
N TYR A 118 -17.46 -16.09 11.55
CA TYR A 118 -17.66 -17.27 12.38
C TYR A 118 -16.34 -17.80 12.92
N ASP A 119 -15.32 -17.95 12.06
CA ASP A 119 -13.97 -18.39 12.45
C ASP A 119 -13.31 -17.41 13.43
N MET A 120 -13.62 -16.12 13.31
CA MET A 120 -13.21 -15.09 14.28
C MET A 120 -13.99 -15.14 15.60
N GLY A 121 -15.00 -16.00 15.74
CA GLY A 121 -15.83 -16.11 16.94
C GLY A 121 -16.84 -14.98 17.14
N LEU A 122 -17.04 -14.09 16.16
CA LEU A 122 -17.85 -12.88 16.31
C LEU A 122 -19.35 -13.15 16.43
N PHE A 123 -19.82 -14.33 16.01
CA PHE A 123 -21.20 -14.76 16.24
C PHE A 123 -21.43 -15.27 17.66
N ASN A 124 -20.39 -15.75 18.32
CA ASN A 124 -20.46 -16.18 19.72
C ASN A 124 -20.31 -14.97 20.66
N ASP A 125 -19.32 -14.13 20.38
CA ASP A 125 -19.11 -12.87 21.11
C ASP A 125 -18.62 -11.77 20.16
N PRO A 126 -19.50 -10.82 19.78
CA PRO A 126 -19.13 -9.71 18.91
C PRO A 126 -18.18 -8.69 19.56
N TYR A 127 -17.97 -8.76 20.88
CA TYR A 127 -17.12 -7.87 21.65
C TYR A 127 -15.79 -8.51 22.10
N SER A 128 -15.51 -9.74 21.67
CA SER A 128 -14.35 -10.55 22.08
C SER A 128 -12.99 -9.86 21.91
N HIS A 129 -12.88 -8.91 20.98
CA HIS A 129 -11.65 -8.13 20.75
C HIS A 129 -11.68 -6.70 21.31
N LEU A 130 -12.78 -6.31 21.97
CA LEU A 130 -12.97 -4.99 22.58
C LEU A 130 -12.81 -5.02 24.10
N GLY A 131 -13.00 -6.20 24.72
CA GLY A 131 -12.97 -6.34 26.17
C GLY A 131 -14.21 -5.73 26.85
N PRO A 132 -14.25 -5.69 28.19
CA PRO A 132 -15.32 -5.02 28.92
C PRO A 132 -15.40 -3.54 28.54
N LYS A 133 -16.61 -2.97 28.52
CA LYS A 133 -16.86 -1.56 28.19
C LYS A 133 -15.97 -0.57 28.96
N ASP A 134 -15.69 -0.86 30.23
CA ASP A 134 -14.89 0.02 31.10
C ASP A 134 -13.38 -0.21 30.98
N SER A 135 -12.94 -1.10 30.08
CA SER A 135 -11.53 -1.44 29.86
C SER A 135 -10.86 -0.65 28.75
N ASP A 136 -11.60 0.24 28.08
CA ASP A 136 -11.05 1.10 27.03
C ASP A 136 -9.89 1.95 27.57
N PRO A 137 -8.73 1.98 26.87
CA PRO A 137 -7.60 2.77 27.32
C PRO A 137 -7.89 4.26 27.15
N ALA A 138 -7.71 5.02 28.24
CA ALA A 138 -7.89 6.49 28.22
C ALA A 138 -6.99 7.19 27.19
N ASP A 139 -5.78 6.66 26.97
CA ASP A 139 -4.88 7.07 25.90
C ASP A 139 -4.43 5.85 25.10
N THR A 140 -4.89 5.78 23.85
CA THR A 140 -4.53 4.70 22.93
C THR A 140 -3.03 4.68 22.63
N ASN A 141 -2.36 5.83 22.70
CA ASN A 141 -0.95 6.03 22.38
C ASN A 141 -0.04 6.05 23.61
N ALA A 142 -0.53 5.68 24.79
CA ALA A 142 0.27 5.69 26.02
C ALA A 142 1.56 4.87 25.87
N GLU A 143 2.69 5.39 26.35
CA GLU A 143 4.01 4.74 26.26
C GLU A 143 4.02 3.32 26.87
N SER A 144 3.21 3.09 27.90
CA SER A 144 3.07 1.78 28.55
C SER A 144 2.47 0.70 27.66
N ARG A 145 1.84 1.06 26.53
CA ARG A 145 1.27 0.13 25.55
C ARG A 145 2.23 -0.22 24.41
N LEU A 146 3.41 0.41 24.37
CA LEU A 146 4.40 0.19 23.33
C LEU A 146 5.31 -1.01 23.66
N HIS A 147 5.69 -1.74 22.62
CA HIS A 147 6.57 -2.91 22.71
C HIS A 147 7.99 -2.55 22.24
N ARG A 148 8.61 -1.56 22.91
CA ARG A 148 9.88 -0.94 22.46
C ARG A 148 11.06 -1.89 22.50
N LYS A 149 11.09 -2.81 23.46
CA LYS A 149 12.19 -3.75 23.64
C LYS A 149 12.24 -4.72 22.46
N GLU A 150 11.11 -5.33 22.15
CA GLU A 150 10.92 -6.28 21.06
C GLU A 150 11.20 -5.61 19.71
N ALA A 151 10.67 -4.40 19.50
CA ALA A 151 10.96 -3.63 18.29
C ALA A 151 12.46 -3.35 18.10
N ARG A 152 13.18 -3.04 19.20
CA ARG A 152 14.63 -2.81 19.16
C ARG A 152 15.42 -4.08 18.86
N GLU A 153 15.00 -5.22 19.39
CA GLU A 153 15.64 -6.52 19.16
C GLU A 153 15.50 -6.93 17.69
N VAL A 154 14.29 -6.91 17.13
CA VAL A 154 14.04 -7.23 15.72
C VAL A 154 14.78 -6.26 14.79
N ALA A 155 14.80 -4.95 15.11
CA ALA A 155 15.49 -3.98 14.29
C ALA A 155 17.00 -4.26 14.19
N ARG A 156 17.64 -4.78 15.24
CA ARG A 156 19.08 -5.13 15.23
C ARG A 156 19.38 -6.26 14.24
N GLU A 157 18.55 -7.29 14.20
CA GLU A 157 18.71 -8.45 13.32
C GLU A 157 18.49 -8.09 11.84
N SER A 158 17.80 -6.99 11.55
CA SER A 158 17.53 -6.51 10.18
C SER A 158 18.66 -5.67 9.57
N LEU A 159 19.67 -5.27 10.33
CA LEU A 159 20.75 -4.41 9.84
C LEU A 159 21.75 -5.20 8.98
N VAL A 160 22.01 -4.72 7.76
CA VAL A 160 22.97 -5.33 6.85
C VAL A 160 24.23 -4.47 6.76
N LEU A 161 25.37 -5.01 7.20
CA LEU A 161 26.67 -4.36 7.07
C LEU A 161 27.19 -4.50 5.64
N LEU A 162 27.11 -3.43 4.85
CA LEU A 162 27.53 -3.45 3.44
C LEU A 162 29.05 -3.30 3.26
N LYS A 163 29.74 -2.62 4.19
CA LYS A 163 31.19 -2.36 4.11
C LYS A 163 31.77 -2.03 5.48
N ASN A 164 32.91 -2.61 5.82
CA ASN A 164 33.73 -2.23 6.98
C ASN A 164 35.21 -2.25 6.59
N ARG A 165 35.83 -1.08 6.44
CA ARG A 165 37.24 -0.94 6.04
C ARG A 165 38.07 -0.61 7.28
N LEU A 166 39.27 -1.18 7.39
CA LEU A 166 40.22 -0.90 8.48
C LEU A 166 39.61 -1.09 9.88
N ASP A 167 38.69 -2.06 10.03
CA ASP A 167 38.01 -2.35 11.30
C ASP A 167 37.42 -1.11 11.98
N THR A 168 36.84 -0.21 11.16
CA THR A 168 36.24 1.03 11.65
C THR A 168 35.09 0.75 12.62
N LEU A 169 34.28 -0.28 12.32
CA LEU A 169 33.23 -0.76 13.22
C LEU A 169 33.68 -2.01 13.99
N PRO A 170 33.29 -2.16 15.28
CA PRO A 170 32.41 -1.26 16.05
C PRO A 170 33.14 0.00 16.56
N LEU A 171 32.42 1.13 16.60
CA LEU A 171 32.96 2.39 17.13
C LEU A 171 33.21 2.28 18.64
N LYS A 172 34.33 2.83 19.10
CA LYS A 172 34.58 3.04 20.53
C LYS A 172 33.63 4.12 21.06
N LYS A 173 33.13 3.93 22.28
CA LYS A 173 32.28 4.91 22.98
C LYS A 173 33.14 6.00 23.65
N SER A 174 33.99 6.65 22.87
CA SER A 174 34.94 7.65 23.37
C SER A 174 35.25 8.70 22.31
N GLY A 175 35.76 9.86 22.73
CA GLY A 175 36.18 10.93 21.81
C GLY A 175 35.01 11.80 21.35
N THR A 176 35.10 12.34 20.11
CA THR A 176 34.04 13.15 19.50
C THR A 176 33.49 12.45 18.26
N ILE A 177 32.16 12.27 18.22
CA ILE A 177 31.42 11.65 17.11
C ILE A 177 30.60 12.75 16.42
N ALA A 178 30.88 12.98 15.14
CA ALA A 178 30.05 13.85 14.30
C ALA A 178 28.96 13.04 13.62
N VAL A 179 27.70 13.42 13.85
CA VAL A 179 26.52 12.85 13.18
C VAL A 179 26.03 13.87 12.16
N VAL A 180 26.09 13.52 10.87
CA VAL A 180 25.76 14.46 9.79
C VAL A 180 24.75 13.86 8.83
N GLY A 181 23.71 14.61 8.49
CA GLY A 181 22.78 14.28 7.42
C GLY A 181 21.31 14.57 7.73
N PRO A 182 20.45 14.74 6.70
CA PRO A 182 19.05 15.13 6.86
C PRO A 182 18.18 14.10 7.59
N LEU A 183 18.61 12.83 7.62
CA LEU A 183 17.89 11.74 8.29
C LEU A 183 18.38 11.46 9.71
N ALA A 184 19.48 12.10 10.15
CA ALA A 184 20.09 11.82 11.44
C ALA A 184 19.11 12.04 12.60
N ASP A 185 18.28 13.07 12.52
CA ASP A 185 17.29 13.41 13.55
C ASP A 185 15.84 13.39 13.04
N SER A 186 15.54 12.57 12.03
CA SER A 186 14.18 12.45 11.49
C SER A 186 13.37 11.37 12.20
N LYS A 187 12.39 11.80 13.00
CA LYS A 187 11.41 10.91 13.63
C LYS A 187 10.42 10.29 12.65
N ARG A 188 10.06 11.02 11.57
CA ARG A 188 9.07 10.53 10.59
C ARG A 188 9.65 9.45 9.69
N ASP A 189 10.90 9.63 9.24
CA ASP A 189 11.50 8.74 8.25
C ASP A 189 11.95 7.40 8.85
N VAL A 190 12.35 7.36 10.13
CA VAL A 190 12.76 6.11 10.79
C VAL A 190 11.63 5.09 10.91
N MET A 191 10.36 5.54 10.90
CA MET A 191 9.20 4.64 10.88
C MET A 191 8.93 4.00 9.50
N GLY A 192 9.48 4.57 8.42
CA GLY A 192 9.20 4.11 7.06
C GLY A 192 7.82 4.49 6.50
N SER A 193 7.48 3.90 5.35
CA SER A 193 6.14 3.94 4.76
C SER A 193 5.25 2.88 5.41
N TRP A 194 3.92 3.00 5.21
CA TRP A 194 2.94 2.04 5.76
C TRP A 194 3.10 1.78 7.27
N SER A 195 3.42 2.84 8.04
CA SER A 195 3.66 2.78 9.48
C SER A 195 2.40 2.62 10.34
N ALA A 196 1.26 2.29 9.74
CA ALA A 196 -0.05 2.12 10.38
C ALA A 196 -0.36 3.24 11.40
N ALA A 197 -0.65 2.88 12.65
CA ALA A 197 -0.95 3.81 13.75
C ALA A 197 0.30 4.34 14.47
N GLY A 198 1.51 4.16 13.91
CA GLY A 198 2.75 4.63 14.52
C GLY A 198 2.80 6.15 14.66
N VAL A 199 3.14 6.63 15.86
CA VAL A 199 3.28 8.06 16.17
C VAL A 199 4.73 8.48 16.02
N ALA A 200 4.98 9.39 15.07
CA ALA A 200 6.34 9.87 14.76
C ALA A 200 7.05 10.36 16.02
N ASP A 201 6.37 11.12 16.88
CA ASP A 201 7.00 11.69 18.06
C ASP A 201 7.49 10.69 19.10
N GLN A 202 7.01 9.46 19.07
CA GLN A 202 7.44 8.36 19.91
C GLN A 202 8.66 7.61 19.35
N SER A 203 9.15 7.98 18.16
CA SER A 203 10.29 7.31 17.53
C SER A 203 11.64 7.78 18.06
N VAL A 204 12.60 6.85 18.15
CA VAL A 204 14.00 7.14 18.48
C VAL A 204 14.77 7.38 17.19
N THR A 205 15.29 8.59 16.99
CA THR A 205 16.11 8.96 15.84
C THR A 205 17.51 8.33 15.94
N VAL A 206 18.24 8.29 14.82
CA VAL A 206 19.65 7.82 14.82
C VAL A 206 20.50 8.66 15.77
N LEU A 207 20.34 9.99 15.73
CA LEU A 207 21.04 10.93 16.61
C LEU A 207 20.73 10.65 18.09
N THR A 208 19.45 10.50 18.43
CA THR A 208 19.03 10.18 19.81
C THR A 208 19.59 8.83 20.24
N GLY A 209 19.53 7.80 19.40
CA GLY A 209 20.07 6.48 19.66
C GLY A 209 21.59 6.48 19.92
N ILE A 210 22.36 7.24 19.14
CA ILE A 210 23.81 7.40 19.33
C ILE A 210 24.09 8.10 20.67
N LYS A 211 23.42 9.23 20.95
CA LYS A 211 23.57 9.96 22.23
C LYS A 211 23.30 9.05 23.42
N SER A 212 22.19 8.31 23.41
CA SER A 212 21.86 7.36 24.48
C SER A 212 22.86 6.22 24.61
N ALA A 213 23.45 5.75 23.50
CA ALA A 213 24.39 4.64 23.52
C ALA A 213 25.77 5.00 24.09
N VAL A 214 26.24 6.24 23.88
CA VAL A 214 27.54 6.71 24.37
C VAL A 214 27.45 7.35 25.76
N GLY A 215 26.31 7.94 26.12
CA GLY A 215 26.15 8.68 27.37
C GLY A 215 27.21 9.78 27.49
N ASP A 216 27.81 9.91 28.66
CA ASP A 216 28.85 10.91 28.92
C ASP A 216 30.26 10.49 28.46
N ASN A 217 30.41 9.28 27.90
CA ASN A 217 31.73 8.76 27.50
C ASN A 217 32.26 9.40 26.21
N ALA A 218 31.41 10.02 25.40
CA ALA A 218 31.80 10.66 24.15
C ALA A 218 30.98 11.93 23.87
N LYS A 219 31.60 12.91 23.22
CA LYS A 219 30.92 14.11 22.74
C LYS A 219 30.24 13.83 21.39
N VAL A 220 28.94 14.08 21.29
CA VAL A 220 28.21 14.00 20.02
C VAL A 220 27.97 15.40 19.46
N VAL A 221 28.47 15.68 18.27
CA VAL A 221 28.19 16.91 17.51
C VAL A 221 27.30 16.60 16.32
N TYR A 222 26.36 17.48 16.02
CA TYR A 222 25.37 17.27 14.96
C TYR A 222 25.35 18.43 13.97
N ALA A 223 25.22 18.11 12.69
CA ALA A 223 24.88 19.07 11.65
C ALA A 223 23.92 18.42 10.64
N LYS A 224 22.88 19.14 10.21
CA LYS A 224 21.96 18.64 9.18
C LYS A 224 22.68 18.40 7.84
N GLY A 225 23.67 19.23 7.53
CA GLY A 225 24.41 19.19 6.27
C GLY A 225 23.59 19.80 5.13
N GLY A 226 22.72 18.99 4.51
CA GLY A 226 21.88 19.41 3.38
C GLY A 226 20.42 19.02 3.56
N GLU A 227 19.57 19.46 2.63
CA GLU A 227 18.17 19.04 2.60
C GLU A 227 17.99 17.70 1.89
N ARG A 228 16.85 17.04 2.16
CA ARG A 228 16.45 15.86 1.39
C ARG A 228 16.07 16.34 -0.02
N HIS A 229 16.71 15.78 -1.05
CA HIS A 229 16.34 16.06 -2.43
C HIS A 229 14.92 15.55 -2.71
N GLN A 230 13.92 16.43 -2.62
CA GLN A 230 12.58 16.15 -3.10
C GLN A 230 12.57 16.46 -4.60
N ARG A 231 12.37 15.44 -5.45
CA ARG A 231 12.01 15.71 -6.84
C ARG A 231 10.71 16.51 -6.82
N GLN A 232 10.76 17.78 -7.21
CA GLN A 232 9.56 18.59 -7.43
C GLN A 232 8.70 17.84 -8.45
N ARG A 233 7.55 17.29 -8.02
CA ARG A 233 6.52 16.89 -8.98
C ARG A 233 6.10 18.17 -9.68
N HIS A 234 6.23 18.19 -11.01
CA HIS A 234 5.95 19.33 -11.87
C HIS A 234 4.74 20.12 -11.36
N ARG A 235 4.99 21.39 -10.96
CA ARG A 235 3.94 22.39 -10.86
C ARG A 235 3.18 22.39 -12.19
N HIS A 236 1.85 22.46 -12.09
CA HIS A 236 0.94 22.51 -13.23
C HIS A 236 1.51 23.37 -14.36
N LEU A 237 1.70 22.75 -15.53
CA LEU A 237 1.79 23.50 -16.78
C LEU A 237 0.47 24.31 -16.89
N PRO A 238 0.52 25.63 -17.06
CA PRO A 238 -0.69 26.41 -17.26
C PRO A 238 -1.40 25.91 -18.53
N GLN A 239 -2.68 25.58 -18.38
CA GLN A 239 -3.58 25.28 -19.50
C GLN A 239 -3.57 26.46 -20.48
N PRO A 240 -3.52 26.22 -21.80
CA PRO A 240 -3.63 27.31 -22.77
C PRO A 240 -5.03 27.94 -22.67
N VAL A 241 -5.04 29.26 -22.49
CA VAL A 241 -6.25 30.08 -22.52
C VAL A 241 -6.89 29.93 -23.90
N ARG A 242 -8.09 29.35 -23.96
CA ARG A 242 -8.93 29.41 -25.16
C ARG A 242 -9.47 30.83 -25.31
N GLY A 243 -8.84 31.61 -26.17
CA GLY A 243 -9.39 32.86 -26.69
C GLY A 243 -10.52 32.56 -27.66
N SER A 244 -11.72 33.07 -27.35
CA SER A 244 -12.86 33.19 -28.23
C SER A 244 -12.63 34.33 -29.25
N GLY A 245 -12.97 34.10 -30.52
CA GLY A 245 -13.36 35.18 -31.44
C GLY A 245 -12.56 35.30 -32.74
N GLU A 246 -13.20 34.85 -33.82
CA GLU A 246 -13.29 35.49 -35.15
C GLU A 246 -12.05 35.74 -36.03
N GLY A 247 -11.97 34.96 -37.12
CA GLY A 247 -11.94 35.49 -38.49
C GLY A 247 -10.63 36.08 -39.05
N ARG A 248 -9.98 35.34 -39.96
CA ARG A 248 -9.73 35.71 -41.38
C ARG A 248 -8.63 34.84 -42.00
N SER A 249 -8.83 34.54 -43.29
CA SER A 249 -7.92 33.84 -44.20
C SER A 249 -6.62 34.60 -44.46
N ALA A 250 -5.50 33.89 -44.66
CA ALA A 250 -4.55 34.15 -45.75
C ALA A 250 -3.48 33.04 -45.84
N HIS A 251 -3.17 32.66 -47.09
CA HIS A 251 -1.99 31.91 -47.55
C HIS A 251 -0.66 32.58 -47.14
N ALA A 252 0.41 31.78 -46.97
CA ALA A 252 1.68 31.94 -47.71
C ALA A 252 2.74 30.90 -47.29
N GLU A 253 3.55 30.52 -48.29
CA GLU A 253 4.72 29.65 -48.31
C GLU A 253 5.98 30.24 -47.63
N GLY A 254 7.04 29.42 -47.53
CA GLY A 254 8.45 29.82 -47.31
C GLY A 254 9.06 29.12 -46.10
N ASP A 255 9.74 27.98 -46.26
CA ASP A 255 11.18 27.84 -46.58
C ASP A 255 12.09 28.61 -45.61
N ASP A 256 12.84 27.90 -44.76
CA ASP A 256 14.31 27.77 -44.90
C ASP A 256 14.92 27.02 -43.69
N ARG A 257 16.06 26.42 -43.99
CA ARG A 257 16.81 25.34 -43.37
C ARG A 257 17.53 25.72 -42.07
N ARG A 258 17.82 24.67 -41.28
CA ARG A 258 19.08 24.35 -40.55
C ARG A 258 18.72 23.25 -39.53
N GLY A 259 19.11 21.98 -39.64
CA GLY A 259 20.45 21.46 -39.91
C GLY A 259 21.16 21.21 -38.58
N GLY A 260 21.18 19.96 -38.09
CA GLY A 260 21.93 19.59 -36.88
C GLY A 260 21.52 18.24 -36.28
N GLU A 261 22.01 17.15 -36.87
CA GLU A 261 22.13 15.84 -36.23
C GLU A 261 23.03 15.93 -34.99
N TYR A 262 22.77 15.17 -33.92
CA TYR A 262 23.80 14.41 -33.21
C TYR A 262 23.18 13.21 -32.47
N ARG A 263 23.95 12.12 -32.52
CA ARG A 263 23.60 10.71 -32.37
C ARG A 263 23.44 10.22 -30.93
N GLU A 264 22.72 9.09 -30.85
CA GLU A 264 22.75 8.09 -29.78
C GLU A 264 24.17 7.62 -29.41
N ALA A 265 24.34 7.27 -28.14
CA ALA A 265 25.34 6.31 -27.68
C ALA A 265 24.74 5.46 -26.55
N VAL A 266 24.68 4.15 -26.84
CA VAL A 266 24.70 2.94 -26.00
C VAL A 266 24.37 3.08 -24.51
#